data_AF-E2BQU8-F1
#
_entry.id   AF-E2BQU8-F1
#
_cell.length_a   1.000
_cell.length_b   1.000
_cell.length_c   1.000
_cell.angle_alpha   90.00
_cell.angle_beta   90.00
_cell.angle_gamma   90.00
#
_symmetry.space_group_name_H-M   'P 1'
#
loop_
_entity.id
_entity.type
_entity.pdbx_description
1 polymer ?
#
loop_
_entity_poly.entity_id
_entity_poly.type
_entity_poly.pdbx_seq_one_letter_code
_entity_poly.pdbx_strand_id
1 'polypeptide(L)'
;MDVGIPVDSPNLVLLFYVAQLFLRELHKSKNLIRIIPMDMSGYYESRTGPSYISNVVSQILLCKQIRPDFNEEELCSIRKDSEEISKLIAELQEFMPQSEADTGIISPILSFILRPRSLSIQ
;
A
#
# COMPACT_ATOMS: atom_id res chain seq x y z
N MET A 1 -0.82 -10.44 -38.54
CA MET A 1 -1.13 -9.45 -37.49
C MET A 1 0.11 -9.37 -36.64
N ASP A 2 0.91 -8.35 -36.89
CA ASP A 2 2.17 -8.12 -36.18
C ASP A 2 1.78 -7.62 -34.78
N VAL A 3 1.88 -8.49 -33.78
CA VAL A 3 1.66 -8.10 -32.38
C VAL A 3 2.90 -7.31 -31.99
N GLY A 4 2.87 -6.02 -32.30
CA GLY A 4 3.90 -5.08 -31.86
C GLY A 4 4.10 -5.26 -30.36
N ILE A 5 5.36 -5.47 -29.97
CA ILE A 5 5.76 -5.70 -28.59
C ILE A 5 5.16 -4.57 -27.72
N PRO A 6 4.52 -4.85 -26.56
CA PRO A 6 3.84 -3.84 -25.73
C PRO A 6 4.72 -2.65 -25.28
N VAL A 7 6.04 -2.78 -25.48
CA VAL A 7 7.10 -1.79 -25.24
C VAL A 7 6.79 -0.40 -25.81
N ASP A 8 6.02 -0.31 -26.89
CA ASP A 8 5.73 0.97 -27.56
C ASP A 8 4.50 1.72 -27.03
N SER A 9 3.81 1.20 -26.01
CA SER A 9 2.66 1.89 -25.41
C SER A 9 3.12 2.84 -24.30
N PRO A 10 3.11 4.17 -24.50
CA PRO A 10 3.50 5.14 -23.47
C PRO A 10 2.63 5.01 -22.20
N ASN A 11 1.41 4.50 -22.33
CA ASN A 11 0.50 4.25 -21.21
C ASN A 11 1.01 3.13 -20.29
N LEU A 12 1.66 2.10 -20.84
CA LEU A 12 2.21 1.00 -20.04
C LEU A 12 3.39 1.48 -19.19
N VAL A 13 4.26 2.30 -19.78
CA VAL A 13 5.38 2.94 -19.08
C VAL A 13 4.88 3.86 -17.96
N LEU A 14 3.83 4.66 -18.22
CA LEU A 14 3.20 5.49 -17.20
C LEU A 14 2.59 4.65 -16.07
N LEU A 15 1.88 3.57 -16.40
CA LEU A 15 1.29 2.66 -15.42
C LEU A 15 2.37 2.05 -14.52
N PHE A 16 3.49 1.61 -15.10
CA PHE A 16 4.63 1.08 -14.35
C PHE A 16 5.14 2.10 -13.31
N TYR A 17 5.38 3.34 -13.72
CA TYR A 17 5.85 4.38 -12.79
C TYR A 17 4.80 4.80 -11.76
N VAL A 18 3.52 4.86 -12.13
CA VAL A 18 2.42 5.15 -11.19
C VAL A 18 2.29 4.04 -10.16
N ALA A 19 2.40 2.78 -10.55
CA ALA A 19 2.37 1.65 -9.62
C ALA A 19 3.55 1.70 -8.63
N GLN A 20 4.76 2.01 -9.10
CA GLN A 20 5.93 2.22 -8.23
C GLN A 20 5.73 3.37 -7.24
N LEU A 21 5.19 4.49 -7.71
CA LEU A 21 4.85 5.63 -6.85
C LEU A 21 3.81 5.23 -5.81
N PHE A 22 2.78 4.49 -6.20
CA PHE A 22 1.73 4.04 -5.31
C PHE A 22 2.26 3.11 -4.21
N LEU A 23 3.10 2.13 -4.57
CA LEU A 23 3.77 1.26 -3.59
C LEU A 23 4.59 2.06 -2.57
N ARG A 24 5.31 3.10 -3.03
CA ARG A 24 6.06 4.00 -2.14
C ARG A 24 5.15 4.75 -1.18
N GLU A 25 4.00 5.26 -1.65
CA GLU A 25 3.05 5.95 -0.78
C GLU A 25 2.35 4.98 0.20
N LEU A 26 2.11 3.72 -0.18
CA LEU A 26 1.63 2.69 0.75
C LEU A 26 2.62 2.38 1.87
N HIS A 27 3.92 2.37 1.58
CA HIS A 27 4.92 2.24 2.64
C HIS A 27 4.90 3.43 3.61
N LYS A 28 4.59 4.63 3.12
CA LYS A 28 4.44 5.80 3.99
C LYS A 28 3.15 5.75 4.81
N SER A 29 2.03 5.29 4.24
CA SER A 29 0.79 5.11 5.00
C SER A 29 0.97 4.10 6.13
N LYS A 30 1.67 2.98 5.88
CA LYS A 30 2.06 2.03 6.93
C LYS A 30 2.84 2.70 8.06
N ASN A 31 3.84 3.52 7.73
CA ASN A 31 4.62 4.23 8.74
C ASN A 31 3.77 5.24 9.51
N LEU A 32 2.85 5.93 8.83
CA LEU A 32 1.92 6.86 9.45
C LEU A 32 1.04 6.16 10.49
N ILE A 33 0.46 5.00 10.16
CA ILE A 33 -0.39 4.23 11.07
C ILE A 33 0.40 3.72 12.28
N ARG A 34 1.69 3.40 12.12
CA ARG A 34 2.55 3.03 13.26
C ARG A 34 2.80 4.21 14.22
N ILE A 35 2.79 5.45 13.71
CA ILE A 35 2.98 6.67 14.50
C ILE A 35 1.65 7.15 15.10
N ILE A 36 0.58 7.06 14.31
CA ILE A 36 -0.78 7.47 14.66
C ILE A 36 -1.68 6.23 14.50
N PRO A 37 -1.82 5.42 15.55
CA PRO A 37 -2.59 4.19 15.51
C PRO A 37 -4.05 4.45 15.15
N MET A 38 -4.67 3.49 14.48
CA MET A 38 -6.08 3.57 14.15
C MET A 38 -6.92 3.49 15.43
N ASP A 39 -7.57 4.59 15.80
CA ASP A 39 -8.51 4.64 16.93
C ASP A 39 -9.96 4.70 16.46
N MET A 40 -10.68 3.60 16.72
CA MET A 40 -12.12 3.47 16.44
C MET A 40 -12.99 3.68 17.68
N SER A 41 -12.43 4.14 18.80
CA SER A 41 -13.16 4.37 20.07
C SER A 41 -14.41 5.23 19.87
N GLY A 42 -14.27 6.41 19.26
CA GLY A 42 -15.37 7.34 19.00
C GLY A 42 -16.46 6.78 18.06
N TYR A 43 -16.09 5.92 17.12
CA TYR A 43 -17.04 5.26 16.22
C TYR A 43 -17.97 4.31 16.98
N TYR A 44 -17.45 3.58 17.96
CA TYR A 44 -18.23 2.65 18.78
C TYR A 44 -18.92 3.32 19.98
N GLU A 45 -18.41 4.42 20.49
CA GLU A 45 -19.10 5.21 21.53
C GLU A 45 -20.40 5.84 21.00
N SER A 46 -20.38 6.33 19.76
CA SER A 46 -21.58 6.91 19.10
C SER A 46 -22.60 5.86 18.66
N ARG A 47 -22.20 4.59 18.61
CA ARG A 47 -23.05 3.44 18.31
C ARG A 47 -23.21 2.60 19.57
N THR A 48 -24.07 3.04 20.50
CA THR A 48 -24.66 2.13 21.51
C THR A 48 -25.14 0.86 20.78
N GLY A 49 -24.37 -0.23 20.90
CA GLY A 49 -24.52 -1.44 20.10
C GLY A 49 -25.82 -2.21 20.36
N PRO A 50 -26.08 -3.28 19.59
CA PRO A 50 -27.22 -4.15 19.83
C PRO A 50 -27.15 -4.72 21.24
N SER A 51 -28.24 -4.49 21.98
CA SER A 51 -28.63 -5.03 23.28
C SER A 51 -27.68 -6.07 23.88
N TYR A 52 -27.11 -5.71 25.03
CA TYR A 52 -26.34 -6.47 26.02
C TYR A 52 -26.37 -8.02 25.96
N ILE A 53 -27.48 -8.66 25.56
CA ILE A 53 -27.64 -10.12 25.41
C ILE A 53 -26.64 -10.75 24.43
N SER A 54 -26.34 -10.11 23.28
CA SER A 54 -25.35 -10.67 22.34
C SER A 54 -23.91 -10.62 22.88
N ASN A 55 -23.64 -9.69 23.81
CA ASN A 55 -22.32 -9.51 24.42
C ASN A 55 -22.09 -10.51 25.57
N VAL A 56 -23.15 -10.89 26.30
CA VAL A 56 -23.07 -11.89 27.39
C VAL A 56 -22.71 -13.27 26.85
N VAL A 57 -23.27 -13.70 25.71
CA VAL A 57 -22.93 -15.00 25.11
C VAL A 57 -21.47 -15.06 24.70
N SER A 58 -20.93 -14.01 24.07
CA SER A 58 -19.51 -13.93 23.72
C SER A 58 -18.59 -13.87 24.95
N GLN A 59 -18.98 -13.19 26.03
CA GLN A 59 -18.17 -13.11 27.25
C GLN A 59 -18.21 -14.38 28.09
N ILE A 60 -19.35 -15.08 28.17
CA ILE A 60 -19.51 -16.31 28.96
C ILE A 60 -18.94 -17.54 28.24
N LEU A 61 -19.10 -17.65 26.92
CA LEU A 61 -18.62 -18.82 26.16
C LEU A 61 -17.23 -18.64 25.54
N LEU A 62 -16.84 -17.42 25.15
CA LEU A 62 -15.57 -17.16 24.44
C LEU A 62 -14.53 -16.44 25.30
N CYS A 63 -14.89 -16.01 26.52
CA CYS A 63 -14.04 -15.23 27.44
C CYS A 63 -13.32 -14.04 26.76
N LYS A 64 -13.91 -13.48 25.70
CA LYS A 64 -13.36 -12.35 24.96
C LYS A 64 -14.49 -11.41 24.57
N GLN A 65 -14.37 -10.16 25.01
CA GLN A 65 -14.95 -9.07 24.25
C GLN A 65 -14.12 -8.97 22.97
N ILE A 66 -14.65 -9.49 21.85
CA ILE A 66 -13.97 -9.46 20.56
C ILE A 66 -14.08 -8.03 20.02
N ARG A 67 -13.27 -7.11 20.56
CA ARG A 67 -12.97 -5.85 19.88
C ARG A 67 -11.94 -6.19 18.81
N PRO A 68 -12.24 -6.06 17.51
CA PRO A 68 -11.25 -6.25 16.46
C PRO A 68 -10.07 -5.31 16.70
N ASP A 69 -8.86 -5.80 16.47
CA ASP A 69 -7.68 -4.94 16.43
C ASP A 69 -7.63 -4.27 15.05
N PHE A 70 -8.38 -3.18 14.91
CA PHE A 70 -8.48 -2.41 13.66
C PHE A 70 -7.13 -1.85 13.21
N ASN A 71 -6.24 -1.60 14.17
CA ASN A 71 -4.90 -1.12 13.86
C ASN A 71 -4.07 -2.23 13.21
N GLU A 72 -4.09 -3.46 13.76
CA GLU A 72 -3.44 -4.60 13.10
C GLU A 72 -4.13 -5.00 11.79
N GLU A 73 -5.46 -4.88 11.72
CA GLU A 73 -6.21 -5.11 10.47
C GLU A 73 -5.71 -4.19 9.34
N GLU A 74 -5.57 -2.89 9.61
CA GLU A 74 -5.07 -1.93 8.62
C GLU A 74 -3.58 -2.16 8.28
N LEU A 75 -2.76 -2.51 9.26
CA LEU A 75 -1.36 -2.88 9.00
C LEU A 75 -1.24 -4.15 8.16
N CYS A 76 -2.19 -5.07 8.30
CA CYS A 76 -2.28 -6.29 7.53
C CYS A 76 -2.76 -6.01 6.10
N SER A 77 -3.79 -5.17 5.93
CA SER A 77 -4.31 -4.78 4.60
C SER A 77 -3.23 -4.10 3.76
N ILE A 78 -2.53 -3.11 4.32
CA ILE A 78 -1.45 -2.41 3.59
C ILE A 78 -0.32 -3.35 3.22
N ARG A 79 0.02 -4.32 4.07
CA ARG A 79 1.06 -5.32 3.79
C ARG A 79 0.67 -6.19 2.60
N LYS A 80 -0.56 -6.70 2.60
CA LYS A 80 -1.11 -7.52 1.52
C LYS A 80 -1.13 -6.74 0.21
N ASP A 81 -1.66 -5.53 0.22
CA ASP A 81 -1.76 -4.69 -0.98
C ASP A 81 -0.36 -4.32 -1.51
N SER A 82 0.61 -4.06 -0.63
CA SER A 82 2.00 -3.79 -1.02
C SER A 82 2.63 -5.00 -1.72
N GLU A 83 2.35 -6.23 -1.26
CA GLU A 83 2.83 -7.46 -1.91
C GLU A 83 2.16 -7.67 -3.28
N GLU A 84 0.86 -7.42 -3.39
CA GLU A 84 0.13 -7.53 -4.66
C GLU A 84 0.62 -6.52 -5.70
N ILE A 85 0.83 -5.26 -5.31
CA ILE A 85 1.35 -4.22 -6.20
C ILE A 85 2.82 -4.49 -6.56
N SER A 86 3.61 -5.04 -5.64
CA SER A 86 5.00 -5.43 -5.94
C SER A 86 5.06 -6.51 -7.02
N LYS A 87 4.15 -7.49 -6.98
CA LYS A 87 4.04 -8.52 -8.02
C LYS A 87 3.62 -7.91 -9.35
N LEU A 88 2.63 -7.02 -9.36
CA LEU A 88 2.20 -6.29 -10.56
C LEU A 88 3.37 -5.50 -11.19
N ILE A 89 4.17 -4.80 -10.39
CA ILE A 89 5.35 -4.07 -10.87
C ILE A 89 6.35 -5.03 -11.51
N ALA A 90 6.60 -6.20 -10.90
CA ALA A 90 7.51 -7.20 -11.44
C ALA A 90 7.03 -7.74 -12.80
N GLU A 91 5.73 -8.01 -12.96
CA GLU A 91 5.13 -8.42 -14.23
C GLU A 91 5.26 -7.31 -15.29
N LEU A 92 4.98 -6.06 -14.93
CA LEU A 92 5.12 -4.91 -15.84
C LEU A 92 6.57 -4.67 -16.26
N GLN A 93 7.54 -4.98 -15.40
CA GLN A 93 8.96 -4.79 -15.67
C GLN A 93 9.45 -5.65 -16.85
N GLU A 94 8.85 -6.82 -17.11
CA GLU A 94 9.20 -7.68 -18.25
C GLU A 94 8.97 -6.99 -19.60
N PHE A 95 8.05 -6.03 -19.64
CA PHE A 95 7.68 -5.27 -20.84
C PHE A 95 8.36 -3.90 -20.92
N MET A 96 9.16 -3.52 -19.92
CA MET A 96 9.89 -2.25 -19.94
C MET A 96 11.16 -2.39 -20.79
N PRO A 97 11.54 -1.35 -21.55
CA PRO A 97 12.79 -1.38 -22.30
C PRO A 97 13.95 -1.59 -21.33
N GLN A 98 14.68 -2.69 -21.51
CA GLN A 98 15.92 -2.93 -20.78
C GLN A 98 16.93 -1.88 -21.24
N SER A 99 17.40 -1.02 -20.35
CA SER A 99 18.47 -0.10 -20.70
C SER A 99 19.73 -0.94 -20.93
N GLU A 100 20.01 -1.29 -22.18
CA GLU A 100 21.40 -1.53 -22.59
C GLU A 100 22.19 -0.34 -22.06
N ALA A 101 23.10 -0.61 -21.14
CA ALA A 101 23.92 0.41 -20.52
C ALA A 101 24.59 1.23 -21.62
N ASP A 102 24.34 2.55 -21.65
CA ASP A 102 25.28 3.63 -21.98
C ASP A 102 24.57 4.84 -22.62
N THR A 103 23.95 5.68 -21.79
CA THR A 103 23.97 7.14 -21.94
C THR A 103 23.25 7.76 -20.74
N GLY A 104 24.02 8.50 -19.94
CA GLY A 104 23.60 9.10 -18.67
C GLY A 104 22.54 10.20 -18.78
N ILE A 105 21.34 9.86 -19.23
CA ILE A 105 20.15 10.68 -19.05
C ILE A 105 19.15 9.88 -18.22
N ILE A 106 19.34 9.93 -16.90
CA ILE A 106 18.24 9.66 -15.97
C ILE A 106 17.13 10.63 -16.36
N SER A 107 16.05 10.11 -16.95
CA SER A 107 14.86 10.91 -17.27
C SER A 107 14.49 11.76 -16.04
N PRO A 108 14.18 13.06 -16.19
CA PRO A 108 13.91 13.94 -15.05
C PRO A 108 12.84 13.37 -14.11
N ILE A 109 11.88 12.62 -14.68
CA ILE A 109 10.86 11.88 -13.93
C ILE A 109 11.48 10.81 -13.02
N LEU A 110 12.41 10.01 -13.55
CA LEU A 110 13.14 8.99 -12.80
C LEU A 110 13.98 9.61 -11.66
N SER A 111 14.57 10.79 -11.89
CA SER A 111 15.32 11.53 -10.87
C SER A 111 14.43 12.05 -9.71
N PHE A 112 13.17 12.37 -10.01
CA PHE A 112 12.18 12.80 -9.02
C PHE A 112 11.58 11.61 -8.24
N ILE A 113 11.44 10.46 -8.91
CA ILE A 113 10.91 9.22 -8.33
C ILE A 113 11.93 8.53 -7.42
N LEU A 114 13.20 8.44 -7.85
CA LEU A 114 14.27 7.71 -7.16
C LEU A 114 14.99 8.51 -6.07
N ARG A 115 14.82 9.83 -5.98
CA ARG A 115 15.43 10.60 -4.87
C ARG A 115 14.82 10.15 -3.54
N PRO A 116 15.61 9.55 -2.63
CA PRO A 116 15.21 9.45 -1.24
C PRO A 116 15.12 10.88 -0.73
N ARG A 117 13.96 11.32 -0.23
CA ARG A 117 13.91 12.50 0.62
C ARG A 117 14.69 12.12 1.89
N SER A 118 15.98 12.45 1.92
CA SER A 118 16.72 12.49 3.18
C SER A 118 16.03 13.52 4.07
N LEU A 119 15.32 13.04 5.09
CA LEU A 119 14.97 13.87 6.22
C LEU A 119 16.30 14.27 6.87
N SER A 120 16.80 15.46 6.53
CA SER A 120 17.82 16.12 7.34
C SER A 120 17.09 16.65 8.56
N ILE A 121 17.11 15.89 9.65
CA ILE A 121 16.80 16.40 10.98
C ILE A 121 18.04 17.18 11.41
N GLN A 122 17.97 18.51 11.34
CA GLN A 122 18.84 19.40 12.11
C GLN A 122 18.24 19.60 13.49
#